data_AF-A0A414ZR13-F1
#
_entry.id   AF-A0A414ZR13-F1
#
_cell.length_a   1.000
_cell.length_b   1.000
_cell.length_c   1.000
_cell.angle_alpha   90.00
_cell.angle_beta   90.00
_cell.angle_gamma   90.00
#
_symmetry.space_group_name_H-M   'P 1'
#
loop_
_entity.id
_entity.type
_entity.pdbx_description
1 polymer ?
#
loop_
_entity_poly.entity_id
_entity_poly.type
_entity_poly.pdbx_seq_one_letter_code
_entity_poly.pdbx_strand_id
1 'polypeptide(L)'
;MTNNELFINATRANYQFPFRGMINVIDLWDLSLTNLDSVFKTLNAEAKKSEEESLLNTKSKEDEEISNKIEIVKYIVSVKLDEKKKREDAKKNAEMRQRLLEIKAKRQDAALENMSDEELDKALAELE
;
A
#
# COMPACT_ATOMS: atom_id res chain seq x y z
N MET A 1 -15.16 0.23 15.67
CA MET A 1 -13.89 0.82 16.15
C MET A 1 -13.24 1.50 14.95
N THR A 2 -12.74 2.72 15.10
CA THR A 2 -11.92 3.35 14.04
C THR A 2 -10.50 2.75 14.05
N ASN A 3 -9.78 2.80 12.92
CA ASN A 3 -8.40 2.29 12.88
C ASN A 3 -7.52 2.95 13.95
N ASN A 4 -7.70 4.25 14.20
CA ASN A 4 -6.95 4.96 15.23
C ASN A 4 -7.21 4.40 16.64
N GLU A 5 -8.46 4.13 16.99
CA GLU A 5 -8.82 3.51 18.28
C GLU A 5 -8.22 2.10 18.42
N LEU A 6 -8.20 1.33 17.33
CA LEU A 6 -7.63 -0.02 17.28
C LEU A 6 -6.13 0.01 17.61
N PHE A 7 -5.36 0.88 16.96
CA PHE A 7 -3.92 1.03 17.21
C PHE A 7 -3.61 1.66 18.57
N ILE A 8 -4.44 2.60 19.05
CA ILE A 8 -4.30 3.16 20.41
C ILE A 8 -4.53 2.08 21.47
N ASN A 9 -5.56 1.24 21.30
CA ASN A 9 -5.82 0.14 22.22
C ASN A 9 -4.69 -0.88 22.19
N ALA A 10 -4.21 -1.25 21.02
CA ALA A 10 -3.12 -2.21 20.88
C ALA A 10 -1.81 -1.73 21.48
N THR A 11 -1.49 -0.44 21.37
CA THR A 11 -0.29 0.14 21.97
C THR A 11 -0.44 0.30 23.48
N ARG A 12 -1.60 0.71 23.99
CA ARG A 12 -1.88 0.78 25.43
C ARG A 12 -1.87 -0.57 26.13
N ALA A 13 -2.44 -1.59 25.47
CA ALA A 13 -2.51 -2.95 25.99
C ALA A 13 -1.26 -3.78 25.65
N ASN A 14 -0.27 -3.19 24.97
CA ASN A 14 0.97 -3.84 24.56
C ASN A 14 0.72 -5.18 23.84
N TYR A 15 -0.11 -5.15 22.79
CA TYR A 15 -0.46 -6.34 22.03
C TYR A 15 0.77 -7.00 21.41
N GLN A 16 0.91 -8.27 21.73
CA GLN A 16 1.94 -9.14 21.20
C GLN A 16 1.37 -10.09 20.15
N PHE A 17 2.17 -10.32 19.11
CA PHE A 17 1.82 -11.12 17.96
C PHE A 17 2.77 -12.32 17.84
N PRO A 18 2.24 -13.52 17.55
CA PRO A 18 3.05 -14.73 17.44
C PRO A 18 3.82 -14.74 16.11
N PHE A 19 5.10 -14.36 16.14
CA PHE A 19 6.00 -14.43 14.99
C PHE A 19 7.46 -14.62 15.44
N ARG A 20 8.01 -15.83 15.24
CA ARG A 20 9.38 -16.20 15.71
C ARG A 20 9.64 -15.80 17.18
N GLY A 21 8.61 -15.94 18.02
CA GLY A 21 8.54 -15.33 19.34
C GLY A 21 7.30 -14.43 19.43
N MET A 22 7.38 -13.41 20.29
CA MET A 22 6.36 -12.38 20.43
C MET A 22 6.91 -11.05 19.90
N ILE A 23 6.21 -10.47 18.94
CA ILE A 23 6.56 -9.17 18.37
C ILE A 23 5.46 -8.15 18.63
N ASN A 24 5.78 -6.87 18.58
CA ASN A 24 4.81 -5.79 18.82
C ASN A 24 4.20 -5.28 17.50
N VAL A 25 3.20 -4.41 17.65
CA VAL A 25 2.54 -3.72 16.52
C VAL A 25 3.55 -3.02 15.60
N ILE A 26 4.61 -2.44 16.16
CA ILE A 26 5.64 -1.71 15.40
C ILE A 26 6.38 -2.68 14.47
N ASP A 27 6.78 -3.84 14.98
CA ASP A 27 7.54 -4.84 14.21
C ASP A 27 6.73 -5.44 13.05
N LEU A 28 5.39 -5.46 13.16
CA LEU A 28 4.52 -5.90 12.06
C LEU A 28 4.69 -5.03 10.81
N TRP A 29 5.01 -3.75 10.96
CA TRP A 29 5.25 -2.86 9.82
C TRP A 29 6.52 -3.22 9.06
N ASP A 30 7.49 -3.88 9.69
CA ASP A 30 8.73 -4.31 9.04
C ASP A 30 8.60 -5.70 8.38
N LEU A 31 7.52 -6.43 8.66
CA LEU A 31 7.29 -7.75 8.08
C LEU A 31 6.92 -7.69 6.59
N SER A 32 7.33 -8.73 5.86
CA SER A 32 6.86 -8.99 4.50
C SER A 32 5.39 -9.41 4.50
N LEU A 33 4.71 -9.24 3.36
CA LEU A 33 3.33 -9.71 3.18
C LEU A 33 3.17 -11.21 3.47
N THR A 34 4.18 -12.02 3.12
CA THR A 34 4.20 -13.46 3.42
C THR A 34 4.28 -13.76 4.92
N ASN A 35 5.05 -12.96 5.66
CA ASN A 35 5.17 -13.11 7.11
C ASN A 35 3.91 -12.61 7.82
N LEU A 36 3.31 -11.51 7.36
CA LEU A 36 2.02 -11.02 7.85
C LEU A 36 0.90 -12.03 7.64
N ASP A 37 0.88 -12.72 6.49
CA ASP A 37 -0.05 -13.82 6.24
C ASP A 37 0.14 -15.00 7.21
N SER A 38 1.40 -15.32 7.56
CA SER A 38 1.68 -16.33 8.59
C SER A 38 1.13 -15.93 9.96
N VAL A 39 1.33 -14.67 10.39
CA VAL A 39 0.79 -14.18 11.66
C VAL A 39 -0.75 -14.21 11.65
N PHE A 40 -1.35 -13.76 10.56
CA PHE A 40 -2.80 -13.81 10.38
C PHE A 40 -3.36 -15.23 10.49
N LYS A 41 -2.71 -16.21 9.86
CA LYS A 41 -3.13 -17.63 9.94
C LYS A 41 -3.10 -18.16 11.36
N THR A 42 -2.06 -17.84 12.13
CA THR A 42 -1.96 -18.24 13.54
C THR A 42 -3.08 -17.62 14.37
N LEU A 43 -3.27 -16.30 14.30
CA LEU A 43 -4.34 -15.61 15.03
C LEU A 43 -5.73 -16.09 14.64
N ASN A 44 -5.95 -16.37 13.35
CA ASN A 44 -7.24 -16.86 12.86
C ASN A 44 -7.52 -18.31 13.31
N ALA A 45 -6.48 -19.13 13.48
CA ALA A 45 -6.63 -20.46 14.07
C ALA A 45 -6.98 -20.38 15.57
N GLU A 46 -6.36 -19.46 16.30
CA GLU A 46 -6.69 -19.18 17.71
C GLU A 46 -8.13 -18.68 17.87
N ALA A 47 -8.56 -17.74 17.01
CA ALA A 47 -9.92 -17.23 17.00
C ALA A 47 -10.96 -18.34 16.79
N LYS A 48 -10.73 -19.23 15.81
CA LYS A 48 -11.62 -20.36 15.53
C LYS A 48 -11.67 -21.37 16.67
N LYS A 49 -10.53 -21.66 17.28
CA LYS A 49 -10.47 -22.56 18.43
C LYS A 49 -11.30 -22.03 19.60
N SER A 50 -11.20 -20.73 19.87
CA SER A 50 -11.99 -20.10 20.93
C SER A 50 -13.50 -20.12 20.64
N GLU A 51 -13.88 -19.92 19.38
CA GLU A 51 -15.27 -20.00 18.92
C GLU A 51 -15.83 -21.44 19.05
N GLU A 52 -15.03 -22.46 18.76
CA GLU A 52 -15.43 -23.88 18.87
C GLU A 52 -15.51 -24.38 20.33
N GLU A 53 -14.68 -23.85 21.25
CA GLU A 53 -14.66 -24.26 22.66
C GLU A 53 -15.76 -23.58 23.50
N SER A 54 -16.44 -22.55 22.97
CA SER A 54 -17.45 -21.77 23.69
C SER A 54 -18.88 -22.15 23.31
N LEU A 55 -19.52 -22.98 24.13
CA LEU A 55 -20.95 -23.32 24.01
C LEU A 55 -21.90 -22.12 24.22
N LEU A 56 -21.43 -21.05 24.86
CA LEU A 56 -22.26 -19.92 25.30
C LEU A 56 -22.16 -18.68 24.40
N ASN A 57 -21.31 -18.70 23.35
CA ASN A 57 -21.12 -17.58 22.41
C ASN A 57 -20.90 -16.20 23.08
N THR A 58 -20.47 -16.17 24.34
CA THR A 58 -20.13 -14.93 25.04
C THR A 58 -18.71 -14.55 24.69
N LYS A 59 -18.53 -13.46 23.93
CA LYS A 59 -17.20 -12.94 23.61
C LYS A 59 -16.45 -12.59 24.89
N SER A 60 -15.37 -13.31 25.14
CA SER A 60 -14.42 -13.02 26.20
C SER A 60 -13.56 -11.79 25.83
N LYS A 61 -12.82 -11.26 26.80
CA LYS A 61 -11.87 -10.17 26.52
C LYS A 61 -10.75 -10.65 25.61
N GLU A 62 -10.39 -11.91 25.74
CA GLU A 62 -9.40 -12.62 24.93
C GLU A 62 -9.86 -12.72 23.47
N ASP A 63 -11.14 -13.00 23.22
CA ASP A 63 -11.71 -13.01 21.86
C ASP A 63 -11.68 -11.63 21.20
N GLU A 64 -11.99 -10.59 21.98
CA GLU A 64 -11.94 -9.21 21.51
C GLU A 64 -10.50 -8.80 21.18
N GLU A 65 -9.52 -9.18 22.02
CA GLU A 65 -8.10 -8.97 21.75
C GLU A 65 -7.64 -9.69 20.47
N ILE A 66 -7.97 -10.96 20.29
CA ILE A 66 -7.62 -11.72 19.07
C ILE A 66 -8.26 -11.07 17.84
N SER A 67 -9.53 -10.66 17.93
CA SER A 67 -10.20 -9.94 16.84
C SER A 67 -9.50 -8.64 16.50
N ASN A 68 -9.13 -7.85 17.52
CA ASN A 68 -8.43 -6.59 17.30
C ASN A 68 -7.04 -6.81 16.66
N LYS A 69 -6.30 -7.84 17.11
CA LYS A 69 -5.02 -8.23 16.51
C LYS A 69 -5.18 -8.60 15.04
N ILE A 70 -6.23 -9.35 14.70
CA ILE A 70 -6.54 -9.71 13.31
C ILE A 70 -6.81 -8.47 12.46
N GLU A 71 -7.60 -7.52 12.97
CA GLU A 71 -7.91 -6.28 12.25
C GLU A 71 -6.65 -5.44 12.00
N ILE A 72 -5.73 -5.36 12.97
CA ILE A 72 -4.45 -4.67 12.83
C ILE A 72 -3.63 -5.27 11.69
N VAL A 73 -3.50 -6.60 11.65
CA VAL A 73 -2.74 -7.28 10.60
C VAL A 73 -3.37 -7.04 9.22
N LYS A 74 -4.71 -7.12 9.12
CA LYS A 74 -5.44 -6.80 7.87
C LYS A 74 -5.18 -5.37 7.41
N TYR A 75 -5.22 -4.40 8.32
CA TYR A 75 -4.96 -3.01 8.00
C TYR A 75 -3.54 -2.81 7.45
N ILE A 76 -2.53 -3.34 8.14
CA ILE A 76 -1.12 -3.23 7.72
C ILE A 76 -0.92 -3.86 6.33
N VAL A 77 -1.51 -5.03 6.08
CA VAL A 77 -1.46 -5.69 4.77
C VAL A 77 -2.10 -4.80 3.69
N SER A 78 -3.28 -4.22 3.96
CA SER A 78 -3.95 -3.31 3.02
C SER A 78 -3.09 -2.11 2.68
N VAL A 79 -2.49 -1.46 3.68
CA VAL A 79 -1.61 -0.30 3.48
C VAL A 79 -0.40 -0.67 2.62
N LYS A 80 0.27 -1.79 2.92
CA LYS A 80 1.44 -2.25 2.15
C LYS A 80 1.08 -2.60 0.70
N LEU A 81 -0.09 -3.18 0.45
CA LEU A 81 -0.56 -3.47 -0.90
C LEU A 81 -0.84 -2.18 -1.69
N ASP A 82 -1.47 -1.21 -1.04
CA ASP A 82 -1.73 0.10 -1.66
C ASP A 82 -0.44 0.87 -1.96
N GLU A 83 0.53 0.85 -1.05
CA GLU A 83 1.84 1.46 -1.27
C GLU A 83 2.60 0.80 -2.44
N LYS A 84 2.55 -0.53 -2.51
CA LYS A 84 3.13 -1.28 -3.63
C LYS A 84 2.46 -0.88 -4.95
N LYS A 85 1.13 -0.84 -4.99
CA LYS A 85 0.37 -0.42 -6.17
C LYS A 85 0.70 1.01 -6.58
N LYS A 86 0.74 1.96 -5.64
CA LYS A 86 1.11 3.35 -5.92
C LYS A 86 2.51 3.47 -6.52
N ARG A 87 3.47 2.66 -6.05
CA ARG A 87 4.83 2.63 -6.60
C ARG A 87 4.87 2.09 -8.02
N GLU A 88 4.13 1.01 -8.29
CA GLU A 88 4.01 0.44 -9.64
C GLU A 88 3.34 1.42 -10.61
N ASP A 89 2.25 2.07 -10.17
CA ASP A 89 1.54 3.07 -10.96
C ASP A 89 2.40 4.31 -11.21
N ALA A 90 3.18 4.77 -10.23
CA ALA A 90 4.13 5.86 -10.40
C ALA A 90 5.20 5.53 -11.46
N LYS A 91 5.72 4.29 -11.46
CA LYS A 91 6.69 3.83 -12.47
C LYS A 91 6.08 3.79 -13.87
N LYS A 92 4.89 3.19 -14.02
CA LYS A 92 4.17 3.14 -15.30
C LYS A 92 3.84 4.54 -15.82
N ASN A 93 3.41 5.44 -14.94
CA ASN A 93 3.12 6.82 -15.30
C ASN A 93 4.38 7.56 -15.72
N ALA A 94 5.52 7.35 -15.06
CA ALA A 94 6.80 7.94 -15.46
C ALA A 94 7.23 7.44 -16.85
N GLU A 95 7.18 6.13 -17.11
CA GLU A 95 7.50 5.53 -18.41
C GLU A 95 6.58 6.06 -19.52
N MET A 96 5.27 6.13 -19.26
CA MET A 96 4.29 6.67 -20.21
C MET A 96 4.54 8.15 -20.48
N ARG A 97 4.84 8.94 -19.44
CA ARG A 97 5.13 10.36 -19.56
C ARG A 97 6.38 10.62 -20.41
N GLN A 98 7.42 9.80 -20.24
CA GLN A 98 8.62 9.87 -21.07
C GLN A 98 8.32 9.55 -22.54
N ARG A 99 7.56 8.48 -22.83
CA ARG A 99 7.14 8.17 -24.20
C ARG A 99 6.31 9.28 -24.84
N LEU A 100 5.39 9.89 -24.09
CA LEU A 100 4.58 11.00 -24.59
C LEU A 100 5.43 12.23 -24.91
N LEU A 101 6.44 12.53 -24.08
CA LEU A 101 7.38 13.62 -24.34
C LEU A 101 8.22 13.36 -25.59
N GLU A 102 8.72 12.15 -25.78
CA GLU A 102 9.47 11.76 -26.99
C GLU A 102 8.63 11.88 -28.26
N ILE A 103 7.37 11.42 -28.22
CA ILE A 103 6.45 11.54 -29.36
C ILE A 103 6.13 13.01 -29.64
N LYS A 104 5.94 13.83 -28.58
CA LYS A 104 5.69 15.26 -28.73
C LYS A 104 6.88 15.97 -29.37
N ALA A 105 8.10 15.70 -28.90
CA ALA A 105 9.33 16.25 -29.47
C ALA A 105 9.46 15.86 -30.96
N LYS A 106 9.36 14.57 -31.29
CA LYS A 106 9.41 14.11 -32.69
C LYS A 106 8.36 14.75 -33.60
N ARG A 107 7.15 15.01 -33.08
CA ARG A 107 6.11 15.71 -33.84
C ARG A 107 6.41 17.18 -34.02
N GLN A 108 7.02 17.84 -33.03
CA GLN A 108 7.46 19.23 -33.15
C GLN A 108 8.60 19.34 -34.15
N ASP A 109 9.59 18.45 -34.09
CA ASP A 109 10.70 18.38 -35.04
C ASP A 109 10.18 18.13 -36.47
N ALA A 110 9.30 17.14 -36.66
CA ALA A 110 8.69 16.88 -37.96
C ALA A 110 7.81 18.04 -38.45
N ALA A 111 7.14 18.77 -37.57
CA ALA A 111 6.38 19.96 -37.96
C ALA A 111 7.31 21.07 -38.43
N LEU A 112 8.42 21.32 -37.71
CA LEU A 112 9.45 22.27 -38.11
C LEU A 112 10.13 21.87 -39.43
N GLU A 113 10.42 20.59 -39.64
CA GLU A 113 10.98 20.06 -40.90
C GLU A 113 10.02 20.20 -42.10
N ASN A 114 8.70 20.27 -41.86
CA ASN A 114 7.69 20.45 -42.90
C ASN A 114 7.26 21.93 -43.09
N MET A 115 7.76 22.86 -42.27
CA MET A 115 7.53 24.29 -42.49
C MET A 115 8.35 24.78 -43.68
N SER A 116 7.80 25.74 -44.42
CA SER A 116 8.52 26.37 -45.53
C SER A 116 9.62 27.31 -45.02
N ASP A 117 10.65 27.56 -45.84
CA ASP A 117 11.77 28.45 -45.49
C ASP A 117 11.27 29.86 -45.06
N GLU A 118 10.24 30.40 -45.72
CA GLU A 118 9.62 31.69 -45.36
C GLU A 118 8.94 31.67 -43.97
N GLU A 119 8.35 30.55 -43.57
CA GLU A 119 7.73 30.39 -42.25
C GLU A 119 8.78 30.19 -41.15
N LEU A 120 9.89 29.53 -41.47
CA LEU A 120 11.04 29.36 -40.57
C LEU A 120 11.75 30.70 -40.33
N ASP A 121 12.00 31.48 -41.38
CA ASP A 121 12.59 32.82 -41.27
C ASP A 121 11.71 33.78 -40.45
N LYS A 122 10.38 33.70 -40.63
CA LYS A 122 9.44 34.52 -39.85
C LYS A 122 9.41 34.12 -38.37
N ALA A 123 9.51 32.83 -38.05
CA ALA A 123 9.60 32.34 -36.67
C ALA A 123 10.93 32.71 -36.00
N LEU A 124 12.04 32.73 -36.76
CA LEU A 124 13.34 33.21 -36.29
C LEU A 124 13.32 34.71 -35.99
N ALA A 125 12.67 35.52 -36.83
CA ALA A 125 12.57 36.96 -36.64
C ALA A 125 11.69 37.39 -35.44
N GLU A 126 10.77 36.53 -34.96
CA GLU A 126 10.01 36.78 -33.72
C GLU A 126 10.82 36.50 -32.43
N LEU A 127 11.98 35.83 -32.55
CA LEU A 127 12.88 35.50 -31.44
C LEU A 127 14.03 36.50 -31.28
N GLU A 128 14.22 37.42 -32.24
CA GLU A 128 15.15 38.56 -32.19
C GLU A 128 14.49 39.82 -31.60
#